data_AF-A0A1F9KM12-F1
#
_entry.id   AF-A0A1F9KM12-F1
#
_cell.length_a   1.000
_cell.length_b   1.000
_cell.length_c   1.000
_cell.angle_alpha   90.00
_cell.angle_beta   90.00
_cell.angle_gamma   90.00
#
_symmetry.space_group_name_H-M   'P 1'
#
loop_
_entity.id
_entity.type
_entity.pdbx_description
1 polymer ?
#
loop_
_entity_poly.entity_id
_entity_poly.type
_entity_poly.pdbx_seq_one_letter_code
_entity_poly.pdbx_strand_id
1 'polypeptide(L)'
;MRLNSAKDLDVYKKAFDLAMTIFELSKKFPAEERFALTGQIRRSSRSVCLNLREAWAKRRYEAHFVSKLTDCDGENSETDSSLDFALKCGYINNEQHRDLTAVCKEVGRMLGSMIRNPGSFLTSDL
;
A
#
# COMPACT_ATOMS: atom_id res chain seq x y z
N MET A 1 -7.32 2.60 -22.37
CA MET A 1 -7.99 3.37 -21.29
C MET A 1 -7.06 4.50 -20.88
N ARG A 2 -7.53 5.75 -20.82
CA ARG A 2 -6.70 6.90 -20.41
C ARG A 2 -6.67 6.97 -18.88
N LEU A 3 -5.48 6.97 -18.28
CA LEU A 3 -5.30 7.13 -16.83
C LEU A 3 -5.40 8.63 -16.49
N ASN A 4 -6.46 9.03 -15.79
CA ASN A 4 -6.68 10.43 -15.41
C ASN A 4 -6.41 10.67 -13.92
N SER A 5 -6.47 9.61 -13.11
CA SER A 5 -6.30 9.64 -11.66
C SER A 5 -5.41 8.49 -11.20
N ALA A 6 -4.70 8.67 -10.08
CA ALA A 6 -4.04 7.55 -9.41
C ALA A 6 -5.02 6.41 -9.08
N LYS A 7 -6.31 6.73 -8.89
CA LYS A 7 -7.38 5.75 -8.67
C LYS A 7 -7.61 4.79 -9.84
N ASP A 8 -7.19 5.18 -11.05
CA ASP A 8 -7.34 4.35 -12.24
C ASP A 8 -6.24 3.27 -12.31
N LEU A 9 -5.13 3.45 -11.58
CA LEU A 9 -4.02 2.51 -11.50
C LEU A 9 -4.46 1.22 -10.81
N ASP A 10 -4.09 0.08 -11.39
CA ASP A 10 -4.41 -1.22 -10.79
C ASP A 10 -3.71 -1.43 -9.44
N VAL A 11 -2.50 -0.87 -9.26
CA VAL A 11 -1.81 -0.89 -7.96
C VAL A 11 -2.59 -0.12 -6.89
N TYR A 12 -3.27 0.97 -7.25
CA TYR A 12 -4.11 1.72 -6.32
C TYR A 12 -5.33 0.89 -5.90
N LYS A 13 -6.02 0.27 -6.87
CA LYS A 13 -7.21 -0.55 -6.59
C LYS A 13 -6.87 -1.71 -5.66
N LYS A 14 -5.78 -2.44 -5.96
CA LYS A 14 -5.28 -3.53 -5.12
C LYS A 14 -4.88 -3.08 -3.72
N ALA A 15 -4.11 -2.01 -3.61
CA ALA A 15 -3.72 -1.46 -2.31
C ALA A 15 -4.93 -0.97 -1.49
N PHE A 16 -5.94 -0.41 -2.16
CA PHE A 16 -7.17 0.04 -1.51
C PHE A 16 -7.99 -1.14 -0.97
N ASP A 17 -8.19 -2.18 -1.79
CA ASP A 17 -8.91 -3.39 -1.40
C ASP A 17 -8.19 -4.12 -0.25
N LEU A 18 -6.84 -4.18 -0.30
CA LEU A 18 -6.01 -4.68 0.79
C LEU A 18 -6.25 -3.89 2.08
N ALA A 19 -6.17 -2.56 2.03
CA ALA A 19 -6.37 -1.69 3.19
C ALA A 19 -7.78 -1.83 3.79
N MET A 20 -8.81 -2.03 2.95
CA MET A 20 -10.19 -2.25 3.43
C MET A 20 -10.35 -3.63 4.06
N THR A 21 -9.73 -4.67 3.49
CA THR A 21 -9.73 -6.01 4.07
C THR A 21 -9.03 -6.02 5.44
N ILE A 22 -7.88 -5.37 5.55
CA ILE A 22 -7.16 -5.17 6.82
C ILE A 22 -8.02 -4.41 7.83
N PHE A 23 -8.72 -3.35 7.39
CA PHE A 23 -9.59 -2.58 8.27
C PHE A 23 -10.72 -3.44 8.86
N GLU A 24 -11.37 -4.26 8.04
CA GLU A 24 -12.44 -5.15 8.48
C GLU A 24 -11.94 -6.25 9.43
N LEU A 25 -10.82 -6.90 9.11
CA LEU A 25 -10.22 -7.92 9.98
C LEU A 25 -9.80 -7.36 11.33
N SER A 26 -9.17 -6.19 11.34
CA SER A 26 -8.70 -5.55 12.56
C SER A 26 -9.82 -5.05 13.50
N LYS A 27 -11.09 -5.07 13.07
CA LYS A 27 -12.21 -4.86 14.01
C LYS A 27 -12.33 -5.97 15.06
N LYS A 28 -11.76 -7.14 14.80
CA LYS A 28 -11.77 -8.30 15.70
C LYS A 28 -10.52 -8.39 16.59
N PHE A 29 -9.57 -7.49 16.41
CA PHE A 29 -8.35 -7.49 17.23
C PHE A 29 -8.70 -7.09 18.67
N PRO A 30 -7.88 -7.50 19.67
CA PRO A 30 -8.10 -7.12 21.06
C PRO A 30 -8.15 -5.60 21.26
N ALA A 31 -8.92 -5.13 22.25
CA ALA A 31 -9.13 -3.69 22.46
C ALA A 31 -7.85 -2.96 22.89
N GLU A 32 -6.95 -3.66 23.60
CA GLU A 32 -5.62 -3.21 24.01
C GLU A 32 -4.71 -2.88 22.81
N GLU A 33 -4.95 -3.50 21.64
CA GLU A 33 -4.18 -3.25 20.41
C GLU A 33 -4.65 -2.01 19.65
N ARG A 34 -5.72 -1.34 20.10
CA ARG A 34 -6.36 -0.23 19.38
C ARG A 34 -5.37 0.87 18.98
N PHE A 35 -4.45 1.21 19.87
CA PHE A 35 -3.41 2.24 19.64
C PHE A 35 -2.04 1.67 19.27
N ALA A 36 -1.88 0.34 19.36
CA ALA A 36 -0.70 -0.39 18.95
C ALA A 36 -0.92 -0.98 17.55
N LEU A 37 -0.99 -2.31 17.40
CA LEU A 37 -0.98 -2.97 16.09
C LEU A 37 -2.17 -2.57 15.23
N THR A 38 -3.38 -2.46 15.80
CA THR A 38 -4.58 -2.07 15.04
C THR A 38 -4.43 -0.68 14.44
N GLY A 39 -3.88 0.26 15.21
CA GLY A 39 -3.63 1.61 14.75
C GLY A 39 -2.54 1.66 13.68
N GLN A 40 -1.45 0.93 13.91
CA GLN A 40 -0.32 0.88 12.99
C GLN A 40 -0.70 0.30 11.62
N ILE A 41 -1.24 -0.93 11.60
CA ILE A 41 -1.55 -1.64 10.34
C ILE A 41 -2.60 -0.90 9.50
N ARG A 42 -3.55 -0.21 10.15
CA ARG A 42 -4.55 0.61 9.45
C ARG A 42 -3.94 1.88 8.85
N ARG A 43 -2.96 2.50 9.51
CA ARG A 43 -2.28 3.69 9.00
C ARG A 43 -1.37 3.33 7.83
N SER A 44 -0.49 2.35 8.01
CA SER A 44 0.47 1.96 6.96
C SER A 44 -0.23 1.47 5.70
N SER A 45 -1.22 0.57 5.82
CA SER A 45 -1.97 0.07 4.66
C SER A 45 -2.70 1.17 3.86
N ARG A 46 -3.28 2.16 4.54
CA ARG A 46 -3.91 3.32 3.87
C ARG A 46 -2.89 4.29 3.30
N SER A 47 -1.73 4.44 3.96
CA SER A 47 -0.66 5.33 3.55
C SER A 47 -0.13 4.99 2.15
N VAL A 48 -0.12 3.71 1.75
CA VAL A 48 0.19 3.30 0.37
C VAL A 48 -0.67 4.05 -0.67
N CYS A 49 -1.99 4.10 -0.46
CA CYS A 49 -2.91 4.80 -1.37
C CYS A 49 -2.76 6.32 -1.30
N LEU A 50 -2.52 6.87 -0.10
CA LEU A 50 -2.33 8.31 0.11
C LEU A 50 -1.06 8.80 -0.57
N ASN A 51 0.06 8.10 -0.34
CA ASN A 51 1.35 8.37 -0.97
C ASN A 51 1.27 8.20 -2.48
N LEU A 52 0.55 7.19 -3.00
CA LEU A 52 0.40 7.00 -4.44
C LEU A 52 -0.37 8.14 -5.11
N ARG A 53 -1.38 8.70 -4.42
CA ARG A 53 -2.10 9.90 -4.87
C ARG A 53 -1.19 11.13 -4.89
N GLU A 54 -0.35 11.30 -3.88
CA GLU A 54 0.66 12.37 -3.86
C GLU A 54 1.70 12.19 -4.98
N ALA A 55 2.17 10.96 -5.21
CA ALA A 55 3.09 10.65 -6.30
C ALA A 55 2.47 11.05 -7.64
N TRP A 56 1.20 10.67 -7.86
CA TRP A 56 0.48 11.02 -9.09
C TRP A 56 0.39 12.53 -9.35
N ALA A 57 0.33 13.34 -8.30
CA ALA A 57 0.35 14.81 -8.40
C ALA A 57 1.74 15.39 -8.70
N LYS A 58 2.82 14.63 -8.43
CA LYS A 58 4.22 15.02 -8.61
C LYS A 58 4.84 14.55 -9.94
N ARG A 59 4.05 13.99 -10.86
CA ARG A 59 4.49 13.40 -12.16
C ARG A 59 5.16 14.37 -13.14
N ARG A 60 5.16 15.68 -12.84
CA ARG A 60 5.93 16.67 -13.60
C ARG A 60 7.43 16.52 -13.40
N TYR A 61 7.85 16.06 -12.23
CA TYR A 61 9.27 15.93 -11.88
C TYR A 61 9.57 14.50 -11.46
N GLU A 62 10.32 13.79 -12.29
CA GLU A 62 10.61 12.36 -12.10
C GLU A 62 11.17 12.06 -10.70
N ALA A 63 12.15 12.83 -10.22
CA ALA A 63 12.74 12.63 -8.90
C ALA A 63 11.71 12.73 -7.76
N HIS A 64 10.76 13.66 -7.83
CA HIS A 64 9.69 13.79 -6.84
C HIS A 64 8.64 12.69 -6.95
N PHE A 65 8.33 12.25 -8.17
CA PHE A 65 7.45 11.12 -8.41
C PHE A 65 8.04 9.82 -7.84
N VAL A 66 9.28 9.51 -8.19
CA VAL A 66 10.00 8.31 -7.74
C VAL A 66 10.20 8.32 -6.23
N SER A 67 10.65 9.44 -5.64
CA SER A 67 10.78 9.57 -4.19
C SER A 67 9.46 9.33 -3.45
N LYS A 68 8.33 9.75 -4.01
CA LYS A 68 7.03 9.49 -3.37
C LYS A 68 6.55 8.04 -3.57
N LEU A 69 6.93 7.39 -4.67
CA LEU A 69 6.70 5.96 -4.87
C LEU A 69 7.51 5.10 -3.89
N THR A 70 8.73 5.51 -3.51
CA THR A 70 9.49 4.78 -2.48
C THR A 70 8.82 4.87 -1.11
N ASP A 71 8.15 5.99 -0.78
CA ASP A 71 7.31 6.06 0.43
C ASP A 71 6.15 5.06 0.36
N CYS A 72 5.53 4.87 -0.82
CA CYS A 72 4.48 3.86 -1.00
C CYS A 72 4.98 2.45 -0.70
N ASP A 73 6.17 2.12 -1.19
CA ASP A 73 6.79 0.80 -1.04
C ASP A 73 7.21 0.52 0.41
N GLY A 74 7.72 1.55 1.10
CA GLY A 74 8.01 1.50 2.54
C GLY A 74 6.76 1.20 3.38
N GLU A 75 5.66 1.90 3.12
CA GLU A 75 4.39 1.69 3.82
C GLU A 75 3.77 0.31 3.54
N ASN A 76 3.94 -0.19 2.31
CA ASN A 76 3.53 -1.55 1.95
C ASN A 76 4.37 -2.60 2.71
N SER A 77 5.67 -2.35 2.89
CA SER A 77 6.57 -3.22 3.67
C SER A 77 6.26 -3.19 5.17
N GLU A 78 5.90 -2.03 5.72
CA GLU A 78 5.40 -1.92 7.10
C GLU A 78 4.07 -2.66 7.28
N THR A 79 3.17 -2.58 6.28
CA THR A 79 1.92 -3.35 6.27
C THR A 79 2.20 -4.85 6.28
N ASP A 80 3.13 -5.34 5.46
CA ASP A 80 3.53 -6.75 5.40
C ASP A 80 4.08 -7.25 6.75
N SER A 81 5.00 -6.50 7.36
CA SER A 81 5.54 -6.82 8.69
C SER A 81 4.46 -6.81 9.77
N SER A 82 3.48 -5.89 9.66
CA SER A 82 2.36 -5.83 10.60
C SER A 82 1.45 -7.06 10.50
N LEU A 83 1.33 -7.67 9.31
CA LEU A 83 0.61 -8.93 9.14
C LEU A 83 1.34 -10.09 9.82
N ASP A 84 2.67 -10.12 9.79
CA ASP A 84 3.46 -11.12 10.53
C ASP A 84 3.19 -11.04 12.03
N PHE A 85 3.16 -9.83 12.59
CA PHE A 85 2.78 -9.63 14.00
C PHE A 85 1.36 -10.10 14.27
N ALA A 86 0.39 -9.72 13.43
CA ALA A 86 -0.99 -10.14 13.58
C ALA A 86 -1.16 -11.67 13.58
N LEU A 87 -0.39 -12.38 12.74
CA LEU A 87 -0.38 -13.84 12.72
C LEU A 87 0.24 -14.40 14.01
N LYS A 88 1.40 -13.90 14.43
CA LYS A 88 2.10 -14.40 15.63
C LYS A 88 1.34 -14.14 16.92
N CYS A 89 0.59 -13.05 16.99
CA CYS A 89 -0.31 -12.76 18.10
C CYS A 89 -1.65 -13.53 18.02
N GLY A 90 -1.90 -14.28 16.94
CA GLY A 90 -3.11 -15.08 16.77
C GLY A 90 -4.35 -14.27 16.39
N TYR A 91 -4.19 -13.03 15.90
CA TYR A 91 -5.30 -12.15 15.52
C TYR A 91 -5.83 -12.44 14.11
N ILE A 92 -5.02 -13.07 13.27
CA ILE A 92 -5.39 -13.62 11.97
C ILE A 92 -4.88 -15.06 11.86
N ASN A 93 -5.51 -15.85 10.99
CA ASN A 93 -5.09 -17.24 10.73
C ASN A 93 -4.07 -17.31 9.56
N ASN A 94 -3.49 -18.50 9.35
CA ASN A 94 -2.48 -18.73 8.30
C ASN A 94 -3.00 -18.45 6.87
N GLU A 95 -4.27 -18.73 6.60
CA GLU A 95 -4.88 -18.48 5.29
C GLU A 95 -5.02 -16.99 5.03
N GLN A 96 -5.58 -16.24 5.97
CA GLN A 96 -5.68 -14.78 5.92
C GLN A 96 -4.30 -14.14 5.76
N HIS A 97 -3.31 -14.58 6.53
CA HIS A 97 -1.94 -14.08 6.42
C HIS A 97 -1.34 -14.35 5.05
N ARG A 98 -1.41 -15.59 4.56
CA ARG A 98 -0.90 -15.98 3.24
C ARG A 98 -1.53 -15.14 2.13
N ASP A 99 -2.85 -14.98 2.17
CA ASP A 99 -3.59 -14.28 1.13
C ASP A 99 -3.28 -12.77 1.15
N LEU A 100 -3.23 -12.14 2.33
CA LEU A 100 -2.91 -10.72 2.47
C LEU A 100 -1.46 -10.39 2.10
N THR A 101 -0.50 -11.19 2.56
CA THR A 101 0.93 -11.00 2.22
C THR A 101 1.20 -11.27 0.74
N ALA A 102 0.44 -12.16 0.09
CA ALA A 102 0.49 -12.33 -1.36
C ALA A 102 0.06 -11.04 -2.09
N VAL A 103 -0.96 -10.34 -1.60
CA VAL A 103 -1.36 -9.03 -2.15
C VAL A 103 -0.30 -7.96 -1.87
N CYS A 104 0.30 -7.90 -0.67
CA CYS A 104 1.44 -7.01 -0.38
C CYS A 104 2.59 -7.23 -1.38
N LYS A 105 2.94 -8.49 -1.68
CA LYS A 105 3.97 -8.84 -2.67
C LYS A 105 3.60 -8.42 -4.09
N GLU A 106 2.34 -8.51 -4.47
CA GLU A 106 1.87 -8.03 -5.77
C GLU A 106 1.96 -6.49 -5.85
N VAL A 107 1.46 -5.77 -4.84
CA VAL A 107 1.55 -4.31 -4.75
C VAL A 107 3.00 -3.85 -4.82
N GLY A 108 3.90 -4.47 -4.04
CA GLY A 108 5.34 -4.15 -4.06
C GLY A 108 5.99 -4.40 -5.42
N ARG A 109 5.63 -5.48 -6.13
CA ARG A 109 6.10 -5.72 -7.50
C ARG A 109 5.64 -4.63 -8.46
N MET A 110 4.39 -4.18 -8.35
CA MET A 110 3.84 -3.11 -9.19
C MET A 110 4.52 -1.77 -8.90
N LEU A 111 4.64 -1.40 -7.61
CA LEU A 111 5.35 -0.18 -7.18
C LEU A 111 6.81 -0.20 -7.65
N GLY A 112 7.53 -1.30 -7.43
CA GLY A 112 8.89 -1.47 -7.90
C GLY A 112 9.02 -1.36 -9.43
N SER A 113 8.03 -1.84 -10.19
CA SER A 113 7.98 -1.65 -11.64
C SER A 113 7.81 -0.18 -12.03
N MET A 114 6.94 0.56 -11.31
CA MET A 114 6.75 1.99 -11.52
C MET A 114 8.00 2.80 -11.17
N ILE A 115 8.68 2.46 -10.08
CA ILE A 115 9.93 3.09 -9.63
C ILE A 115 11.04 2.90 -10.66
N ARG A 116 11.19 1.69 -11.22
CA ARG A 116 12.23 1.40 -12.23
C ARG A 116 11.92 2.01 -13.60
N ASN A 117 10.65 2.20 -13.93
CA ASN A 117 10.21 2.69 -15.24
C ASN A 117 9.17 3.82 -15.09
N PRO A 118 9.55 4.99 -14.54
CA PRO A 118 8.59 6.04 -14.22
C PRO A 118 8.06 6.78 -15.47
N GLY A 119 8.81 6.75 -16.57
CA GLY A 119 8.56 7.57 -17.76
C GLY A 119 7.16 7.45 -18.37
N SER A 120 6.55 6.26 -18.33
CA SER A 120 5.19 6.03 -18.85
C SER A 120 4.09 6.71 -18.03
N PHE A 121 4.43 7.19 -16.82
CA PHE A 121 3.51 7.89 -15.93
C PHE A 121 3.76 9.41 -15.92
N LEU A 122 4.91 9.90 -16.38
CA LEU A 122 5.23 11.32 -16.32
C LEU A 122 4.34 12.13 -17.27
N THR A 123 4.07 13.38 -16.91
CA THR A 123 3.39 14.32 -17.81
C THR A 123 4.43 14.99 -18.69
N SER A 124 4.23 14.96 -20.00
CA SER A 124 5.16 15.43 -21.04
C SER A 124 5.28 16.96 -21.15
N ASP A 125 5.09 17.70 -20.05
CA ASP A 125 5.22 19.15 -20.03
C ASP A 125 6.65 19.55 -19.63
N LEU A 126 7.58 19.25 -20.53
CA LEU A 126 8.84 19.98 -20.74
C LEU A 126 8.97 20.28 -22.24
#